data_AF-D5U9W0-F1
#
_entry.id   AF-D5U9W0-F1
#
_cell.length_a   1.000
_cell.length_b   1.000
_cell.length_c   1.000
_cell.angle_alpha   90.00
_cell.angle_beta   90.00
_cell.angle_gamma   90.00
#
_symmetry.space_group_name_H-M   'P 1'
#
loop_
_entity.id
_entity.type
_entity.pdbx_description
1 polymer ?
#
loop_
_entity_poly.entity_id
_entity_poly.type
_entity_poly.pdbx_seq_one_letter_code
_entity_poly.pdbx_strand_id
1 'polypeptide(L)' 'MKYDDIIKKFPYLFAILIGILFILAAVFKWRFLLNNNSSNFMMSIYEMFGEIGVRVVTFILGLVIIICSIIIWIIRK' A
#
# COMPACT_ATOMS: atom_id res chain seq x y z
N MET A 1 0.77 17.10 25.50
CA MET A 1 -0.19 16.26 24.74
C MET A 1 0.61 15.10 24.17
N LYS A 2 0.38 13.88 24.65
CA LYS A 2 1.21 12.71 24.38
C LYS A 2 0.90 12.21 22.96
N TYR A 3 1.91 12.06 22.10
CA TYR A 3 1.72 11.68 20.68
C TYR A 3 0.90 10.39 20.50
N ASP A 4 0.97 9.49 21.49
CA ASP A 4 0.20 8.25 21.56
C ASP A 4 -1.33 8.48 21.49
N ASP A 5 -1.85 9.55 22.10
CA ASP A 5 -3.28 9.87 22.10
C ASP A 5 -3.77 10.36 20.73
N ILE A 6 -2.93 11.07 19.98
CA ILE A 6 -3.27 11.59 18.65
C ILE A 6 -3.32 10.45 17.64
N ILE A 7 -2.35 9.54 17.69
CA ILE A 7 -2.30 8.35 16.83
C ILE A 7 -3.48 7.42 17.15
N LYS A 8 -3.83 7.24 18.43
CA LYS A 8 -5.01 6.45 18.83
C LYS A 8 -6.34 7.08 18.39
N LYS A 9 -6.40 8.40 18.31
CA LYS A 9 -7.62 9.15 17.95
C LYS A 9 -7.86 9.22 16.44
N PHE A 10 -6.80 9.13 15.63
CA PHE A 10 -6.88 9.21 14.16
C PHE A 10 -6.15 8.06 13.42
N PRO A 11 -6.42 6.78 13.75
CA PRO A 11 -5.77 5.64 13.09
C PRO A 11 -6.07 5.58 11.59
N TYR A 12 -7.22 6.10 11.18
CA TYR A 12 -7.67 6.17 9.79
C TYR A 12 -6.83 7.14 8.94
N LEU A 13 -6.36 8.26 9.51
CA LEU A 13 -5.50 9.21 8.77
C LEU A 13 -4.18 8.55 8.40
N PHE A 14 -3.60 7.77 9.31
CA PHE A 14 -2.35 7.06 9.08
C PHE A 14 -2.51 5.99 8.00
N ALA A 15 -3.63 5.25 8.03
CA ALA A 15 -3.90 4.20 7.07
C ALA A 15 -4.26 4.75 5.67
N ILE A 16 -4.95 5.90 5.60
CA ILE A 16 -5.15 6.66 4.35
C ILE A 16 -3.81 7.14 3.79
N LEU A 17 -2.91 7.67 4.64
CA LEU A 17 -1.58 8.11 4.22
C LEU A 17 -0.76 6.94 3.61
N ILE A 18 -0.81 5.77 4.24
CA ILE A 18 -0.17 4.54 3.75
C ILE A 18 -0.77 4.10 2.40
N GLY A 19 -2.11 4.15 2.27
CA GLY A 19 -2.81 3.84 1.02
C GLY A 19 -2.41 4.77 -0.13
N ILE A 20 -2.32 6.08 0.13
CA ILE A 20 -1.85 7.07 -0.85
C ILE A 20 -0.39 6.78 -1.24
N LEU A 21 0.46 6.43 -0.28
CA LEU A 21 1.86 6.07 -0.54
C LEU A 21 1.97 4.84 -1.47
N PHE A 22 1.10 3.85 -1.28
CA PHE A 22 1.02 2.66 -2.13
C PHE A 22 0.53 2.98 -3.55
N ILE A 23 -0.44 3.90 -3.68
CA ILE A 23 -0.90 4.38 -5.00
C ILE A 23 0.22 5.17 -5.70
N LEU A 24 0.93 6.03 -4.97
CA LEU A 24 2.08 6.77 -5.50
C LEU A 24 3.19 5.81 -5.94
N ALA A 25 3.41 4.75 -5.15
CA ALA A 25 4.30 3.65 -5.50
C ALA A 25 3.84 2.96 -6.78
N ALA A 26 2.55 2.69 -6.99
CA ALA A 26 2.07 2.11 -8.23
C ALA A 26 2.36 2.98 -9.48
N VAL A 27 2.48 4.30 -9.33
CA VAL A 27 2.81 5.22 -10.43
C VAL A 27 4.32 5.27 -10.72
N PHE A 28 5.15 5.15 -9.68
CA PHE A 28 6.61 5.18 -9.85
C PHE A 28 7.18 3.89 -10.44
N LYS A 29 8.23 4.00 -11.26
CA LYS A 29 8.97 2.83 -11.79
C LYS A 29 9.91 2.27 -10.73
N TRP A 30 9.52 1.18 -10.08
CA TRP A 30 10.35 0.49 -9.09
C TRP A 30 11.31 -0.51 -9.75
N ARG A 31 12.18 -0.05 -10.66
CA ARG A 31 13.27 -0.90 -11.19
C ARG A 31 14.22 -1.39 -10.08
N PHE A 32 14.26 -0.70 -8.94
CA PHE A 32 15.08 -1.07 -7.78
C PHE A 32 14.51 -2.26 -6.97
N LEU A 33 13.19 -2.45 -6.92
CA LEU A 33 12.57 -3.61 -6.24
C LEU A 33 12.72 -4.90 -7.03
N LEU A 34 13.02 -4.77 -8.32
CA LEU A 34 13.25 -5.85 -9.28
C LEU A 34 14.70 -6.33 -9.27
N ASN A 35 15.30 -6.38 -8.08
CA ASN A 35 16.58 -7.04 -7.93
C ASN A 35 16.38 -8.55 -8.16
N ASN A 36 17.05 -9.07 -9.17
CA ASN A 36 16.95 -10.45 -9.69
C ASN A 36 17.33 -11.53 -8.65
N ASN A 37 17.77 -11.12 -7.47
CA ASN A 37 18.25 -11.98 -6.38
C ASN A 37 17.23 -12.16 -5.24
N SER A 38 15.97 -11.78 -5.42
CA SER A 38 14.95 -11.92 -4.38
C SER A 38 13.79 -12.83 -4.82
N SER A 39 13.52 -13.89 -4.05
CA SER A 39 12.41 -14.85 -4.26
C SER A 39 11.06 -14.26 -3.84
N ASN A 40 10.82 -13.00 -4.16
CA ASN A 40 9.69 -12.25 -3.65
C ASN A 40 8.48 -12.42 -4.56
N PHE A 41 7.29 -12.44 -3.96
CA PHE A 41 5.99 -12.49 -4.65
C PHE A 41 5.89 -11.46 -5.80
N MET A 42 6.45 -10.25 -5.63
CA MET A 42 6.53 -9.24 -6.70
C MET A 42 7.36 -9.66 -7.92
N MET A 43 8.41 -10.45 -7.73
CA MET A 43 9.24 -10.97 -8.84
C MET A 43 8.45 -11.97 -9.68
N SER A 44 7.66 -12.84 -9.04
CA SER A 44 6.80 -13.80 -9.74
C SER A 44 5.69 -13.10 -10.53
N ILE A 45 5.08 -12.05 -9.95
CA ILE A 45 4.13 -11.19 -10.67
C ILE A 45 4.80 -10.46 -11.84
N TYR A 46 6.05 -10.03 -11.67
CA TYR A 46 6.82 -9.42 -12.74
C TYR A 46 7.17 -10.38 -13.87
N GLU A 47 7.53 -11.64 -13.56
CA GLU A 47 7.80 -12.63 -14.60
C GLU A 47 6.54 -12.98 -15.40
N MET A 48 5.36 -13.04 -14.76
CA MET A 48 4.12 -13.37 -15.45
C MET A 48 3.48 -12.19 -16.21
N PHE A 49 3.51 -10.99 -15.64
CA PHE A 49 2.77 -9.81 -16.14
C PHE A 49 3.65 -8.60 -16.44
N GLY A 50 4.96 -8.73 -16.25
CA GLY A 50 5.92 -7.66 -16.46
C GLY A 50 5.80 -6.49 -15.48
N GLU A 51 6.41 -5.39 -15.88
CA GLU A 51 6.47 -4.11 -15.15
C GLU A 51 5.08 -3.47 -14.96
N ILE A 52 4.08 -3.87 -15.76
CA ILE A 52 2.70 -3.38 -15.67
C ILE A 52 1.93 -4.15 -14.59
N GLY A 53 2.09 -5.47 -14.51
CA GLY A 53 1.41 -6.29 -13.50
C GLY A 53 1.76 -5.91 -12.07
N VAL A 54 3.04 -5.66 -11.81
CA VAL A 54 3.50 -5.21 -10.49
C VAL A 54 2.81 -3.90 -10.09
N ARG A 55 2.66 -2.95 -11.03
CA ARG A 55 1.99 -1.67 -10.78
C ARG A 55 0.51 -1.85 -10.46
N VAL A 56 -0.19 -2.69 -11.22
CA VAL A 56 -1.61 -2.98 -10.99
C VAL A 56 -1.83 -3.65 -9.63
N VAL A 57 -1.00 -4.63 -9.25
CA VAL A 57 -1.10 -5.28 -7.94
C VAL A 57 -0.82 -4.32 -6.80
N THR A 58 0.20 -3.45 -6.94
CA THR A 58 0.53 -2.44 -5.92
C THR A 58 -0.60 -1.42 -5.76
N PHE A 59 -1.23 -1.03 -6.87
CA PHE A 59 -2.40 -0.15 -6.85
C PHE A 59 -3.59 -0.80 -6.14
N ILE A 60 -3.91 -2.06 -6.46
CA ILE A 60 -5.00 -2.81 -5.82
C ILE A 60 -4.76 -2.93 -4.32
N LEU A 61 -3.54 -3.25 -3.90
CA LEU A 61 -3.17 -3.32 -2.47
C LEU A 61 -3.39 -1.97 -1.77
N GLY A 62 -2.98 -0.86 -2.39
CA GLY A 62 -3.23 0.48 -1.86
C GLY A 62 -4.73 0.78 -1.72
N LEU A 63 -5.53 0.41 -2.72
CA LEU A 63 -6.98 0.57 -2.72
C LEU A 63 -7.64 -0.24 -1.60
N VAL A 64 -7.22 -1.50 -1.41
CA VAL A 64 -7.70 -2.38 -0.34
C VAL A 64 -7.39 -1.78 1.04
N ILE A 65 -6.20 -1.22 1.24
CA ILE A 65 -5.83 -0.56 2.50
C ILE A 65 -6.75 0.63 2.78
N ILE A 66 -7.05 1.46 1.77
CA ILE A 66 -7.95 2.61 1.91
C ILE A 66 -9.38 2.13 2.26
N ILE A 67 -9.89 1.12 1.57
CA ILE A 67 -11.23 0.57 1.83
C ILE A 67 -11.31 0.00 3.25
N CYS A 68 -10.34 -0.82 3.67
CA CYS A 68 -10.26 -1.32 5.05
C CYS A 68 -10.19 -0.19 6.08
N SER A 69 -9.48 0.90 5.78
CA SER A 69 -9.39 2.07 6.64
C SER A 69 -10.74 2.77 6.81
N ILE A 70 -11.50 2.90 5.72
CA ILE A 70 -12.86 3.46 5.75
C ILE A 70 -13.79 2.56 6.57
N ILE A 71 -13.72 1.24 6.39
CA ILE A 71 -14.52 0.27 7.15
C ILE A 71 -14.22 0.37 8.65
N ILE A 72 -12.94 0.39 9.05
CA ILE A 72 -12.54 0.55 10.45
C ILE A 72 -13.04 1.89 11.00
N TRP A 73 -13.00 2.96 10.20
CA TRP A 73 -13.52 4.26 10.60
C TRP A 73 -15.05 4.22 10.84
N ILE A 74 -15.81 3.53 9.99
CA ILE A 74 -17.25 3.35 10.16
C ILE A 74 -17.58 2.49 11.39
N ILE A 75 -16.86 1.38 11.61
CA ILE A 75 -17.09 0.48 12.76
C ILE A 75 -16.78 1.17 14.09
N ARG A 76 -15.79 2.06 14.11
CA ARG A 76 -15.30 2.70 15.33
C ARG A 76 -15.98 4.04 15.65
N LYS A 77 -16.89 4.49 14.79
CA LYS A 77 -17.78 5.63 15.02
C LYS A 77 -18.98 5.19 15.86
#